data_AF-K2E8U3-F1
#
_entry.id   AF-K2E8U3-F1
#
_cell.length_a   1.000
_cell.length_b   1.000
_cell.length_c   1.000
_cell.angle_alpha   90.00
_cell.angle_beta   90.00
_cell.angle_gamma   90.00
#
_symmetry.space_group_name_H-M   'P 1'
#
loop_
_entity.id
_entity.type
_entity.pdbx_description
1 polymer ?
#
loop_
_entity_poly.entity_id
_entity_poly.type
_entity_poly.pdbx_seq_one_letter_code
_entity_poly.pdbx_strand_id
1 'polypeptide(L)'
;MITENSNITQKYKYVEFVSGNSEMTNPYIVPNVAAIARQMTSGSQIMLIVKRTLSLSPLNIIRFGINNLPFAMSILKMNFAAGVKVLCELEILKSLEKEKTNHFVFHYQMVDMALAFGNKSVLQNFFYLSKKYGFIPGLISNNPERMLAFLGGFSRLPEGLVVYTPLQLIKDNVRKVMEGSGVHFVGI
;
A
#
# COMPACT_ATOMS: atom_id res chain seq x y z
N MET A 1 -33.64 0.81 -15.29
CA MET A 1 -32.16 0.81 -15.20
C MET A 1 -31.77 1.41 -13.85
N ILE A 2 -31.76 0.60 -12.79
CA ILE A 2 -31.33 1.01 -11.44
C ILE A 2 -30.68 -0.24 -10.82
N THR A 3 -29.39 -0.46 -11.05
CA THR A 3 -28.67 -1.60 -10.42
C THR A 3 -27.15 -1.46 -10.32
N GLU A 4 -26.53 -0.37 -10.78
CA GLU A 4 -25.07 -0.19 -10.67
C GLU A 4 -24.62 0.64 -9.45
N ASN A 5 -25.45 1.59 -8.98
CA ASN A 5 -25.05 2.49 -7.89
C ASN A 5 -24.98 1.82 -6.51
N SER A 6 -25.80 0.80 -6.22
CA SER A 6 -25.78 0.13 -4.91
C SER A 6 -24.54 -0.74 -4.67
N ASN A 7 -23.98 -1.32 -5.73
CA ASN A 7 -22.77 -2.16 -5.67
C ASN A 7 -21.49 -1.34 -5.48
N ILE A 8 -21.47 -0.10 -5.98
CA ILE A 8 -20.34 0.82 -5.81
C ILE A 8 -20.29 1.26 -4.35
N THR A 9 -21.40 1.71 -3.78
CA THR A 9 -21.45 2.25 -2.41
C THR A 9 -21.08 1.24 -1.32
N GLN A 10 -21.51 -0.02 -1.44
CA GLN A 10 -21.10 -1.07 -0.50
C GLN A 10 -19.59 -1.38 -0.56
N LYS A 11 -18.97 -1.20 -1.72
CA LYS A 11 -17.59 -1.58 -1.98
C LYS A 11 -16.57 -0.58 -1.44
N TYR A 12 -16.94 0.70 -1.37
CA TYR A 12 -16.06 1.78 -0.93
C TYR A 12 -16.33 2.28 0.51
N LYS A 13 -17.28 1.65 1.23
CA LYS A 13 -17.61 1.95 2.63
C LYS A 13 -16.41 1.88 3.60
N TYR A 14 -15.32 1.24 3.19
CA TYR A 14 -14.11 1.03 3.99
C TYR A 14 -12.93 1.91 3.54
N VAL A 15 -13.15 2.87 2.64
CA VAL A 15 -12.09 3.69 2.06
C VAL A 15 -12.17 5.11 2.58
N GLU A 16 -11.28 5.51 3.47
CA GLU A 16 -11.16 6.90 3.94
C GLU A 16 -10.23 7.70 3.02
N PHE A 17 -10.60 8.91 2.60
CA PHE A 17 -9.75 9.74 1.74
C PHE A 17 -9.23 10.94 2.50
N VAL A 18 -8.03 10.78 3.04
CA VAL A 18 -7.39 11.77 3.90
C VAL A 18 -6.50 12.69 3.05
N SER A 19 -6.56 13.98 3.32
CA SER A 19 -5.49 14.93 3.00
C SER A 19 -5.32 15.83 4.24
N GLY A 20 -4.21 15.94 4.99
CA GLY A 20 -3.83 16.88 6.12
C GLY A 20 -4.86 17.64 7.02
N ASN A 21 -4.63 18.14 8.24
CA ASN A 21 -3.76 17.86 9.37
C ASN A 21 -4.70 17.62 10.57
N SER A 22 -4.69 16.44 11.18
CA SER A 22 -5.08 16.25 12.59
C SER A 22 -4.88 14.79 13.01
N GLU A 23 -4.08 14.61 14.06
CA GLU A 23 -4.10 13.53 15.06
C GLU A 23 -4.15 12.04 14.63
N MET A 24 -4.02 11.71 13.35
CA MET A 24 -3.64 10.37 12.91
C MET A 24 -2.11 10.28 12.82
N THR A 25 -1.55 9.37 13.62
CA THR A 25 -0.14 8.95 13.65
C THR A 25 0.53 9.07 12.29
N ASN A 26 1.61 9.87 12.23
CA ASN A 26 2.46 10.12 11.07
C ASN A 26 2.63 8.84 10.21
N PRO A 27 1.94 8.70 9.06
CA PRO A 27 1.88 7.44 8.34
C PRO A 27 3.28 7.05 7.84
N TYR A 28 3.64 5.77 7.97
CA TYR A 28 4.94 5.31 7.50
C TYR A 28 4.83 4.83 6.05
N ILE A 29 5.44 5.59 5.14
CA ILE A 29 5.39 5.30 3.71
C ILE A 29 6.32 4.13 3.38
N VAL A 30 5.78 3.10 2.74
CA VAL A 30 6.50 1.90 2.31
C VAL A 30 6.31 1.62 0.81
N PRO A 31 7.32 1.08 0.13
CA PRO A 31 8.70 1.04 0.59
C PRO A 31 9.29 2.46 0.61
N ASN A 32 10.28 2.73 1.45
CA ASN A 32 11.02 3.99 1.43
C ASN A 32 11.95 4.01 0.20
N VAL A 33 11.39 4.42 -0.93
CA VAL A 33 12.07 4.42 -2.23
C VAL A 33 13.33 5.29 -2.21
N ALA A 34 13.31 6.44 -1.52
CA ALA A 34 14.47 7.31 -1.42
C ALA A 34 15.66 6.64 -0.69
N ALA A 35 15.40 5.97 0.44
CA ALA A 35 16.42 5.24 1.16
C ALA A 35 16.94 4.03 0.35
N ILE A 36 16.05 3.35 -0.37
CA ILE A 36 16.43 2.23 -1.24
C ILE A 36 17.32 2.72 -2.38
N ALA A 37 16.93 3.78 -3.10
CA ALA A 37 17.69 4.36 -4.19
C ALA A 37 19.11 4.76 -3.73
N ARG A 38 19.21 5.44 -2.58
CA ARG A 38 20.50 5.84 -1.98
C ARG A 38 21.39 4.63 -1.63
N GLN A 39 20.81 3.55 -1.15
CA GLN A 39 21.56 2.33 -0.82
C GLN A 39 22.01 1.61 -2.10
N MET A 40 21.16 1.58 -3.13
CA MET A 40 21.46 0.97 -4.43
C MET A 40 22.55 1.72 -5.19
N THR A 41 22.68 3.05 -5.04
CA THR A 41 23.80 3.80 -5.65
C THR A 41 25.15 3.45 -5.04
N SER A 42 25.17 2.84 -3.85
CA SER A 42 26.39 2.53 -3.08
C SER A 42 26.71 1.04 -2.97
N GLY A 43 25.90 0.14 -3.55
CA GLY A 43 26.13 -1.31 -3.39
C GLY A 43 25.15 -2.22 -4.13
N SER A 44 25.36 -3.54 -3.99
CA SER A 44 24.54 -4.58 -4.63
C SER A 44 23.10 -4.62 -4.09
N GLN A 45 22.13 -4.79 -4.99
CA GLN A 45 20.70 -4.92 -4.66
C GLN A 45 20.41 -6.11 -3.72
N ILE A 46 21.12 -7.23 -3.94
CA ILE A 46 20.99 -8.41 -3.08
C ILE A 46 21.54 -8.09 -1.69
N MET A 47 22.68 -7.41 -1.61
CA MET A 47 23.28 -7.01 -0.34
C MET A 47 22.38 -6.05 0.44
N LEU A 48 21.60 -5.19 -0.23
CA LEU A 48 20.59 -4.34 0.40
C LEU A 48 19.51 -5.18 1.11
N ILE A 49 18.96 -6.19 0.42
CA ILE A 49 17.95 -7.08 1.01
C ILE A 49 18.53 -7.84 2.19
N VAL A 50 19.72 -8.44 2.02
CA VAL A 50 20.40 -9.18 3.09
C VAL A 50 20.64 -8.30 4.31
N LYS A 51 21.19 -7.09 4.13
CA LYS A 51 21.42 -6.13 5.23
C LYS A 51 20.12 -5.75 5.95
N ARG A 52 19.01 -5.57 5.21
CA ARG A 52 17.72 -5.23 5.81
C ARG A 52 17.13 -6.40 6.59
N THR A 53 17.21 -7.61 6.06
CA THR A 53 16.78 -8.83 6.76
C THR A 53 17.59 -9.06 8.03
N LEU A 54 18.91 -8.91 7.98
CA LEU A 54 19.79 -9.05 9.14
C LEU A 54 19.60 -7.95 10.20
N SER A 55 18.91 -6.86 9.86
CA SER A 55 18.57 -5.79 10.81
C SER A 55 17.28 -6.04 11.59
N LEU A 56 16.59 -7.16 11.33
CA LEU A 56 15.39 -7.58 12.06
C LEU A 56 15.76 -8.46 13.26
N SER A 57 14.86 -8.54 14.24
CA SER A 57 14.95 -9.52 15.31
C SER A 57 14.89 -10.97 14.76
N PRO A 58 15.49 -11.96 15.45
CA PRO A 58 15.49 -13.35 14.99
C PRO A 58 14.09 -13.92 14.70
N LEU A 59 13.10 -13.55 15.54
CA LEU A 59 11.72 -13.96 15.34
C LEU A 59 11.14 -13.40 14.02
N ASN A 60 11.44 -12.14 13.71
CA ASN A 60 10.97 -11.51 12.48
C ASN A 60 11.73 -11.98 11.24
N ILE A 61 12.99 -12.42 11.36
CA ILE A 61 13.70 -13.11 10.28
C ILE A 61 12.97 -14.41 9.91
N ILE A 62 12.60 -15.22 10.91
CA ILE A 62 11.86 -16.48 10.67
C ILE A 62 10.50 -16.19 10.06
N ARG A 63 9.74 -15.24 10.62
CA ARG A 63 8.42 -14.83 10.09
C ARG A 63 8.52 -14.34 8.65
N PHE A 64 9.51 -13.50 8.36
CA PHE A 64 9.79 -13.00 7.02
C PHE A 64 10.12 -14.15 6.06
N GLY A 65 10.99 -15.08 6.46
CA GLY A 65 11.37 -16.24 5.67
C GLY A 65 10.17 -17.11 5.30
N ILE A 66 9.38 -17.52 6.29
CA ILE A 66 8.17 -18.34 6.08
C ILE A 66 7.17 -17.61 5.16
N ASN A 67 7.01 -16.30 5.31
CA ASN A 67 6.07 -15.52 4.50
C ASN A 67 6.50 -15.31 3.05
N ASN A 68 7.81 -15.33 2.79
CA ASN A 68 8.36 -15.06 1.46
C ASN A 68 8.83 -16.32 0.75
N LEU A 69 8.89 -17.46 1.42
CA LEU A 69 9.25 -18.74 0.81
C LEU A 69 8.38 -19.09 -0.41
N PRO A 70 7.03 -18.93 -0.40
CA PRO A 70 6.21 -19.17 -1.58
C PRO A 70 6.52 -18.23 -2.77
N PHE A 71 7.11 -17.07 -2.49
CA PHE A 71 7.46 -16.05 -3.49
C PHE A 71 8.91 -16.16 -3.96
N ALA A 72 9.72 -17.06 -3.40
CA ALA A 72 11.15 -17.18 -3.71
C ALA A 72 11.41 -17.33 -5.21
N MET A 73 10.67 -18.22 -5.88
CA MET A 73 10.78 -18.41 -7.33
C MET A 73 10.35 -17.17 -8.13
N SER A 74 9.32 -16.46 -7.68
CA SER A 74 8.89 -15.21 -8.32
C SER A 74 9.94 -14.11 -8.18
N ILE A 75 10.60 -14.03 -7.02
CA ILE A 75 11.69 -13.08 -6.75
C ILE A 75 12.90 -13.40 -7.64
N LEU A 76 13.28 -14.68 -7.77
CA LEU A 76 14.35 -15.11 -8.66
C LEU A 76 14.05 -14.78 -10.13
N LYS A 77 12.78 -14.86 -10.53
CA LYS A 77 12.30 -14.44 -11.87
C LYS A 77 12.11 -12.92 -12.01
N MET A 78 12.61 -12.13 -11.05
CA MET A 78 12.51 -10.67 -11.04
C MET A 78 11.06 -10.15 -11.15
N ASN A 79 10.10 -10.89 -10.57
CA ASN A 79 8.71 -10.45 -10.57
C ASN A 79 8.55 -9.19 -9.71
N PHE A 80 8.13 -8.10 -10.36
CA PHE A 80 7.96 -6.79 -9.72
C PHE A 80 7.08 -6.84 -8.47
N ALA A 81 5.91 -7.47 -8.54
CA ALA A 81 4.97 -7.53 -7.41
C ALA A 81 5.54 -8.30 -6.21
N ALA A 82 6.30 -9.37 -6.47
CA ALA A 82 6.99 -10.13 -5.43
C ALA A 82 8.14 -9.33 -4.80
N GLY A 83 8.94 -8.63 -5.62
CA GLY A 83 10.01 -7.76 -5.13
C GLY A 83 9.50 -6.62 -4.25
N VAL A 84 8.42 -5.95 -4.67
CA VAL A 84 7.80 -4.88 -3.88
C VAL A 84 7.21 -5.40 -2.58
N LYS A 85 6.54 -6.57 -2.60
CA LYS A 85 6.06 -7.23 -1.37
C LYS A 85 7.17 -7.38 -0.34
N VAL A 86 8.31 -7.95 -0.77
CA VAL A 86 9.48 -8.18 0.10
C VAL A 86 9.99 -6.87 0.70
N LEU A 87 10.16 -5.84 -0.12
CA LEU A 87 10.66 -4.54 0.34
C LEU A 87 9.72 -3.89 1.36
N CYS A 88 8.42 -3.92 1.10
CA CYS A 88 7.41 -3.42 2.03
C CYS A 88 7.46 -4.18 3.35
N GLU A 89 7.46 -5.51 3.30
CA GLU A 89 7.42 -6.36 4.49
C GLU A 89 8.63 -6.15 5.41
N LEU A 90 9.84 -6.01 4.86
CA LEU A 90 11.04 -5.71 5.63
C LEU A 90 10.92 -4.38 6.40
N GLU A 91 10.36 -3.36 5.77
CA GLU A 91 10.17 -2.05 6.41
C GLU A 91 9.04 -2.05 7.44
N ILE A 92 7.96 -2.79 7.17
CA ILE A 92 6.84 -2.98 8.10
C ILE A 92 7.34 -3.68 9.37
N LEU A 93 8.01 -4.83 9.23
CA LEU A 93 8.54 -5.58 10.37
C LEU A 93 9.48 -4.74 11.22
N LYS A 94 10.40 -4.01 10.57
CA LYS A 94 11.34 -3.12 11.26
C LYS A 94 10.66 -1.95 11.97
N SER A 95 9.58 -1.43 11.42
CA SER A 95 8.84 -0.31 12.01
C SER A 95 7.96 -0.76 13.17
N LEU A 96 7.35 -1.95 13.07
CA LEU A 96 6.57 -2.57 14.13
C LEU A 96 7.44 -2.95 15.34
N GLU A 97 8.68 -3.43 15.13
CA GLU A 97 9.65 -3.68 16.22
C GLU A 97 9.98 -2.43 17.04
N LYS A 98 9.82 -1.25 16.44
CA LYS A 98 10.11 0.04 17.08
C LYS A 98 8.85 0.75 17.56
N GLU A 99 7.70 0.07 17.53
CA GLU A 99 6.37 0.58 17.91
C GLU A 99 6.05 1.95 17.28
N LYS A 100 6.54 2.20 16.07
CA LYS A 100 6.50 3.54 15.46
C LYS A 100 5.13 3.94 14.95
N THR A 101 4.39 2.99 14.38
CA THR A 101 3.09 3.23 13.76
C THR A 101 2.39 1.91 13.47
N ASN A 102 1.07 1.95 13.41
CA ASN A 102 0.20 0.89 12.90
C ASN A 102 -0.48 1.31 11.57
N HIS A 103 -0.08 2.43 10.96
CA HIS A 103 -0.58 2.91 9.67
C HIS A 103 0.58 2.97 8.67
N PHE A 104 0.51 2.09 7.66
CA PHE A 104 1.49 2.05 6.58
C PHE A 104 0.85 2.46 5.26
N VAL A 105 1.54 3.33 4.52
CA VAL A 105 1.01 3.90 3.28
C VAL A 105 1.86 3.47 2.11
N PHE A 106 1.23 2.92 1.08
CA PHE A 106 1.92 2.42 -0.07
C PHE A 106 2.35 3.56 -0.98
N HIS A 107 3.65 3.59 -1.29
CA HIS A 107 4.31 4.69 -1.99
C HIS A 107 3.69 4.93 -3.37
N TYR A 108 3.45 6.20 -3.71
CA TYR A 108 2.72 6.61 -4.91
C TYR A 108 3.30 6.03 -6.21
N GLN A 109 4.62 5.97 -6.35
CA GLN A 109 5.26 5.37 -7.54
C GLN A 109 4.90 3.89 -7.73
N MET A 110 4.79 3.11 -6.65
CA MET A 110 4.43 1.69 -6.75
C MET A 110 2.95 1.53 -7.08
N VAL A 111 2.12 2.37 -6.48
CA VAL A 111 0.68 2.43 -6.71
C VAL A 111 0.37 2.85 -8.15
N ASP A 112 0.85 4.02 -8.58
CA ASP A 112 0.58 4.56 -9.91
C ASP A 112 1.13 3.65 -11.01
N MET A 113 2.26 2.98 -10.77
CA MET A 113 2.76 1.96 -11.70
C MET A 113 1.85 0.73 -11.76
N ALA A 114 1.35 0.24 -10.62
CA ALA A 114 0.38 -0.84 -10.60
C ALA A 114 -0.92 -0.46 -11.34
N LEU A 115 -1.40 0.77 -11.17
CA LEU A 115 -2.55 1.30 -11.90
C LEU A 115 -2.29 1.36 -13.41
N ALA A 116 -1.13 1.89 -13.82
CA ALA A 116 -0.77 2.06 -15.22
C ALA A 116 -0.69 0.73 -15.99
N PHE A 117 -0.17 -0.31 -15.35
CA PHE A 117 -0.03 -1.65 -15.96
C PHE A 117 -1.17 -2.62 -15.63
N GLY A 118 -2.20 -2.19 -14.92
CA GLY A 118 -3.29 -3.07 -14.52
C GLY A 118 -2.89 -4.21 -13.56
N ASN A 119 -1.76 -4.07 -12.86
CA ASN A 119 -1.14 -5.16 -12.09
C ASN A 119 -1.72 -5.25 -10.68
N LYS A 120 -2.86 -5.96 -10.54
CA LYS A 120 -3.57 -6.13 -9.26
C LYS A 120 -2.73 -6.80 -8.19
N SER A 121 -1.80 -7.69 -8.58
CA SER A 121 -0.96 -8.45 -7.64
C SER A 121 -0.13 -7.55 -6.72
N VAL A 122 0.25 -6.35 -7.19
CA VAL A 122 1.02 -5.39 -6.40
C VAL A 122 0.22 -4.92 -5.17
N LEU A 123 -1.03 -4.48 -5.38
CA LEU A 123 -1.92 -4.04 -4.29
C LEU A 123 -2.42 -5.23 -3.46
N GLN A 124 -2.70 -6.37 -4.08
CA GLN A 124 -3.10 -7.59 -3.36
C GLN A 124 -2.03 -8.04 -2.37
N ASN A 125 -0.76 -8.02 -2.77
CA ASN A 125 0.34 -8.33 -1.88
C ASN A 125 0.41 -7.34 -0.70
N PHE A 126 0.19 -6.05 -0.94
CA PHE A 126 0.17 -5.05 0.13
C PHE A 126 -1.01 -5.25 1.11
N PHE A 127 -2.21 -5.50 0.60
CA PHE A 127 -3.40 -5.81 1.43
C PHE A 127 -3.24 -7.14 2.19
N TYR A 128 -2.55 -8.11 1.60
CA TYR A 128 -2.19 -9.34 2.32
C TYR A 128 -1.29 -9.03 3.52
N LEU A 129 -0.28 -8.16 3.35
CA LEU A 129 0.58 -7.73 4.46
C LEU A 129 -0.22 -6.99 5.53
N SER A 130 -1.18 -6.13 5.15
CA SER A 130 -2.02 -5.40 6.12
C SER A 130 -2.83 -6.35 6.98
N LYS A 131 -3.46 -7.34 6.36
CA LYS A 131 -4.18 -8.41 7.09
C LYS A 131 -3.25 -9.24 7.96
N LYS A 132 -2.06 -9.59 7.47
CA LYS A 132 -1.11 -10.45 8.17
C LYS A 132 -0.53 -9.79 9.43
N TYR A 133 -0.23 -8.49 9.34
CA TYR A 133 0.43 -7.75 10.41
C TYR A 133 -0.50 -6.80 11.18
N GLY A 134 -1.78 -6.76 10.83
CA GLY A 134 -2.80 -6.01 11.56
C GLY A 134 -2.61 -4.49 11.51
N PHE A 135 -2.17 -3.95 10.37
CA PHE A 135 -1.99 -2.51 10.19
C PHE A 135 -3.09 -1.89 9.32
N ILE A 136 -3.31 -0.58 9.50
CA ILE A 136 -4.20 0.26 8.68
C ILE A 136 -3.49 0.53 7.34
N PRO A 137 -3.99 0.00 6.21
CA PRO A 137 -3.35 0.19 4.92
C PRO A 137 -3.74 1.53 4.31
N GLY A 138 -2.75 2.28 3.84
CA GLY A 138 -2.97 3.46 3.01
C GLY A 138 -2.46 3.29 1.59
N LEU A 139 -3.02 4.01 0.63
CA LEU A 139 -2.53 4.11 -0.76
C LEU A 139 -2.38 5.58 -1.12
N ILE A 140 -1.27 5.98 -1.77
CA ILE A 140 -1.15 7.31 -2.36
C ILE A 140 -1.24 7.19 -3.88
N SER A 141 -2.03 8.04 -4.54
CA SER A 141 -2.05 8.11 -6.01
C SER A 141 -2.31 9.51 -6.52
N ASN A 142 -1.62 9.85 -7.60
CA ASN A 142 -1.88 11.07 -8.38
C ASN A 142 -2.93 10.83 -9.49
N ASN A 143 -3.60 9.68 -9.50
CA ASN A 143 -4.60 9.31 -10.51
C ASN A 143 -5.89 8.78 -9.83
N PRO A 144 -6.65 9.63 -9.10
CA PRO A 144 -7.76 9.17 -8.26
C PRO A 144 -8.87 8.47 -9.05
N GLU A 145 -9.17 8.91 -10.27
CA GLU A 145 -10.16 8.25 -11.14
C GLU A 145 -9.76 6.80 -11.48
N ARG A 146 -8.49 6.61 -11.89
CA ARG A 146 -7.96 5.28 -12.20
C ARG A 146 -7.87 4.41 -10.95
N MET A 147 -7.48 5.00 -9.82
CA MET A 147 -7.45 4.32 -8.53
C MET A 147 -8.83 3.76 -8.17
N LEU A 148 -9.88 4.58 -8.24
CA LEU A 148 -11.24 4.15 -7.94
C LEU A 148 -11.67 3.00 -8.85
N ALA A 149 -11.52 3.15 -10.18
CA ALA A 149 -11.84 2.09 -11.12
C ALA A 149 -11.07 0.79 -10.83
N PHE A 150 -9.79 0.92 -10.46
CA PHE A 150 -8.93 -0.22 -10.15
C PHE A 150 -9.36 -0.94 -8.87
N LEU A 151 -9.65 -0.20 -7.79
CA LEU A 151 -10.21 -0.72 -6.53
C LEU A 151 -11.58 -1.37 -6.75
N GLY A 152 -12.38 -0.83 -7.66
CA GLY A 152 -13.62 -1.43 -8.15
C GLY A 152 -13.43 -2.82 -8.77
N GLY A 153 -12.20 -3.20 -9.13
CA GLY A 153 -11.85 -4.53 -9.62
C GLY A 153 -11.52 -5.57 -8.55
N PHE A 154 -11.54 -5.24 -7.24
CA PHE A 154 -11.24 -6.16 -6.14
C PHE A 154 -12.52 -6.76 -5.56
N SER A 155 -12.52 -8.03 -5.16
CA SER A 155 -13.69 -8.64 -4.51
C SER A 155 -13.88 -8.16 -3.07
N ARG A 156 -12.78 -7.91 -2.37
CA ARG A 156 -12.76 -7.42 -0.99
C ARG A 156 -11.60 -6.43 -0.82
N LEU A 157 -11.89 -5.29 -0.24
CA LEU A 157 -10.89 -4.32 0.22
C LEU A 157 -10.62 -4.55 1.71
N PRO A 158 -9.40 -4.23 2.20
CA PRO A 158 -9.15 -4.26 3.64
C PRO A 158 -10.02 -3.23 4.36
N GLU A 159 -10.41 -3.57 5.59
CA GLU A 159 -11.14 -2.66 6.46
C GLU A 159 -10.22 -1.50 6.89
N GLY A 160 -10.76 -0.27 6.89
CA GLY A 160 -9.99 0.92 7.21
C GLY A 160 -8.93 1.27 6.16
N LEU A 161 -9.13 0.91 4.89
CA LEU A 161 -8.26 1.34 3.80
C LEU A 161 -8.29 2.87 3.71
N VAL A 162 -7.13 3.52 3.65
CA VAL A 162 -7.02 4.97 3.45
C VAL A 162 -6.46 5.26 2.06
N VAL A 163 -7.03 6.20 1.31
CA VAL A 163 -6.54 6.61 0.00
C VAL A 163 -6.22 8.10 0.02
N TYR A 164 -4.94 8.41 -0.12
CA TYR A 164 -4.40 9.76 -0.18
C TYR A 164 -4.32 10.20 -1.64
N THR A 165 -4.90 11.35 -1.96
CA THR A 165 -4.80 11.96 -3.28
C THR A 165 -4.73 13.49 -3.17
N PRO A 166 -3.97 14.18 -4.03
CA PRO A 166 -3.98 15.64 -4.05
C PRO A 166 -5.38 16.20 -4.33
N LEU A 167 -5.84 17.14 -3.51
CA LEU A 167 -7.18 17.77 -3.64
C LEU A 167 -7.44 18.33 -5.04
N GLN A 168 -6.41 18.92 -5.65
CA GLN A 168 -6.46 19.56 -6.96
C GLN A 168 -6.83 18.59 -8.10
N LEU A 169 -6.68 17.28 -7.86
CA LEU A 169 -6.95 16.23 -8.84
C LEU A 169 -8.34 15.60 -8.68
N ILE A 170 -9.10 16.01 -7.65
CA ILE A 170 -10.45 15.51 -7.38
C ILE A 170 -11.45 16.28 -8.25
N LYS A 171 -11.96 15.63 -9.30
CA LYS A 171 -13.07 16.16 -10.11
C LYS A 171 -14.43 15.83 -9.47
N ASP A 172 -15.49 16.51 -9.91
CA ASP A 172 -16.86 16.35 -9.38
C ASP A 172 -17.38 14.91 -9.41
N ASN A 173 -17.02 14.13 -10.44
CA ASN A 173 -17.42 12.73 -10.56
C ASN A 173 -16.78 11.84 -9.48
N VAL A 174 -15.52 12.14 -9.13
CA VAL A 174 -14.79 11.46 -8.05
C VAL A 174 -15.40 11.87 -6.71
N ARG A 175 -15.68 13.17 -6.52
CA ARG A 175 -16.33 13.71 -5.33
C ARG A 175 -17.69 13.03 -5.05
N LYS A 176 -18.55 12.85 -6.06
CA LYS A 176 -19.85 12.17 -5.90
C LYS A 176 -19.75 10.71 -5.45
N VAL A 177 -18.78 9.96 -5.99
CA VAL A 177 -18.54 8.57 -5.58
C VAL A 177 -18.04 8.51 -4.13
N MET A 178 -17.22 9.48 -3.73
CA MET A 178 -16.68 9.58 -2.38
C MET A 178 -17.74 9.99 -1.34
N GLU A 179 -18.59 10.97 -1.65
CA GLU A 179 -19.69 11.43 -0.79
C GLU A 179 -20.72 10.33 -0.51
N GLY A 180 -21.02 9.49 -1.52
CA GLY A 180 -21.92 8.35 -1.33
C GLY A 180 -21.35 7.25 -0.43
N SER A 181 -20.03 7.18 -0.26
CA SER A 181 -19.34 6.04 0.36
C SER A 181 -19.03 6.21 1.85
N GLY A 182 -19.47 7.31 2.48
CA GLY A 182 -19.23 7.58 3.91
C GLY A 182 -17.80 8.02 4.24
N VAL A 183 -17.13 8.63 3.27
CA VAL A 183 -15.70 8.97 3.32
C VAL A 183 -15.48 10.33 3.98
N HIS A 184 -14.61 10.38 4.99
CA HIS A 184 -14.16 11.63 5.57
C HIS A 184 -13.04 12.25 4.73
N PHE A 185 -13.26 13.50 4.30
CA PHE A 185 -12.24 14.35 3.71
C PHE A 185 -11.32 14.87 4.80
N VAL A 186 -10.04 15.07 4.49
CA VAL A 186 -9.19 15.81 5.43
C VAL A 186 -8.65 17.16 4.87
N GLY A 187 -8.47 17.48 3.57
CA GLY A 187 -7.66 18.66 3.06
C GLY A 187 -6.13 18.91 3.41
N ILE A 188 -5.14 18.68 2.50
CA ILE A 188 -3.77 19.31 2.57
C ILE A 188 -3.78 20.60 1.74
#